data_AF-A0A9W5Z5Q6-F1
#
_entry.id   AF-A0A9W5Z5Q6-F1
#
_cell.length_a   1.000
_cell.length_b   1.000
_cell.length_c   1.000
_cell.angle_alpha   90.00
_cell.angle_beta   90.00
_cell.angle_gamma   90.00
#
_symmetry.space_group_name_H-M   'P 1'
#
loop_
_entity.id
_entity.type
_entity.pdbx_description
1 polymer ?
#
loop_
_entity_poly.entity_id
_entity_poly.type
_entity_poly.pdbx_seq_one_letter_code
_entity_poly.pdbx_strand_id
1 'polypeptide(L)'
;MCLELMNNMADTDAQTSNIFFQQFYIPILQDVFFVLTDSDHKAGFKSQAMLLSRMFYFIESGKVQNPIYTPEQAPLGTSNKEFLQEYVANLLQNAFKNLQEIQIKQFVVGLFAFNDDFNKFKTHLRDFLISLKEFSGDNADLYAEEREQALRDAKAAERDRAMRVGGLLKPSEMDQEDEL
;
A
#
# COMPACT_ATOMS: atom_id res chain seq x y z
N MET A 1 10.49 -7.94 -1.29
CA MET A 1 11.79 -7.23 -1.38
C MET A 1 11.75 -5.81 -0.79
N CYS A 2 11.18 -4.78 -1.44
CA CYS A 2 11.26 -3.40 -0.87
C CYS A 2 10.52 -3.24 0.47
N LEU A 3 9.34 -3.87 0.63
CA LEU A 3 8.59 -3.84 1.90
C LEU A 3 9.39 -4.46 3.06
N GLU A 4 10.04 -5.60 2.83
CA GLU A 4 10.87 -6.26 3.83
C GLU A 4 12.10 -5.43 4.18
N LEU A 5 12.76 -4.84 3.18
CA LEU A 5 13.87 -3.92 3.39
C LEU A 5 13.47 -2.75 4.29
N MET A 6 12.34 -2.11 4.01
CA MET A 6 11.81 -0.99 4.80
C MET A 6 11.55 -1.39 6.26
N ASN A 7 10.94 -2.57 6.48
CA ASN A 7 10.72 -3.10 7.82
C ASN A 7 12.03 -3.38 8.56
N ASN A 8 12.96 -4.08 7.91
CA ASN A 8 14.23 -4.45 8.51
C ASN A 8 15.09 -3.23 8.88
N MET A 9 15.07 -2.19 8.04
CA MET A 9 15.78 -0.93 8.32
C MET A 9 15.11 -0.13 9.44
N ALA A 10 13.78 -0.22 9.60
CA ALA A 10 13.07 0.39 10.71
C ALA A 10 13.37 -0.27 12.07
N ASP A 11 13.78 -1.53 12.07
CA ASP A 11 14.09 -2.32 13.27
C ASP A 11 15.60 -2.46 13.54
N THR A 12 16.44 -1.89 12.68
CA THR A 12 17.90 -1.81 12.86
C THR A 12 18.28 -0.73 13.89
N ASP A 13 19.57 -0.65 14.26
CA ASP A 13 20.09 0.43 15.10
C ASP A 13 19.73 1.83 14.56
N ALA A 14 19.54 2.77 15.48
CA ALA A 14 19.02 4.10 15.17
C ALA A 14 19.90 4.86 14.18
N GLN A 15 21.23 4.72 14.25
CA GLN A 15 22.12 5.46 13.37
C GLN A 15 21.96 4.98 11.92
N THR A 16 22.02 3.66 11.70
CA THR A 16 21.83 3.07 10.37
C THR A 16 20.43 3.32 9.83
N SER A 17 19.41 3.17 10.67
CA SER A 17 18.00 3.44 10.33
C SER A 17 17.80 4.89 9.85
N ASN A 18 18.36 5.85 10.59
CA ASN A 18 18.27 7.27 10.26
C ASN A 18 18.95 7.62 8.93
N ILE A 19 20.17 7.10 8.70
CA ILE A 19 20.89 7.30 7.43
C ILE A 19 20.07 6.72 6.29
N PHE A 20 19.53 5.52 6.45
CA PHE A 20 18.72 4.86 5.44
C PHE A 20 17.48 5.69 5.06
N PHE A 21 16.67 6.11 6.04
CA PHE A 21 15.43 6.83 5.73
C PHE A 21 15.69 8.25 5.21
N GLN A 22 16.73 8.93 5.68
CA GLN A 22 17.11 10.23 5.12
C GLN A 22 17.52 10.12 3.64
N GLN A 23 18.20 9.04 3.25
CA GLN A 23 18.71 8.86 1.90
C GLN A 23 17.69 8.22 0.93
N PHE A 24 16.89 7.26 1.40
CA PHE A 24 16.13 6.38 0.53
C PHE A 24 14.61 6.51 0.67
N TYR A 25 14.08 7.16 1.71
CA TYR A 25 12.62 7.24 1.90
C TYR A 25 11.94 7.91 0.70
N ILE A 26 12.42 9.09 0.30
CA ILE A 26 11.83 9.86 -0.80
C ILE A 26 12.05 9.18 -2.17
N PRO A 27 13.26 8.72 -2.53
CA PRO A 27 13.44 7.95 -3.77
C PRO A 27 12.53 6.73 -3.88
N ILE A 28 12.42 5.91 -2.83
CA ILE A 28 11.52 4.75 -2.82
C ILE A 28 10.07 5.20 -3.00
N LEU A 29 9.64 6.26 -2.32
CA LEU A 29 8.29 6.79 -2.41
C LEU A 29 7.96 7.23 -3.86
N GLN A 30 8.88 7.96 -4.48
CA GLN A 30 8.73 8.44 -5.87
C GLN A 30 8.61 7.28 -6.85
N ASP A 31 9.51 6.29 -6.76
CA ASP A 31 9.49 5.13 -7.64
C ASP A 31 8.18 4.34 -7.50
N VAL A 32 7.70 4.17 -6.26
CA VAL A 32 6.44 3.46 -6.01
C VAL A 32 5.26 4.24 -6.59
N PHE A 33 5.19 5.56 -6.39
CA PHE A 33 4.13 6.37 -7.00
C PHE A 33 4.21 6.34 -8.52
N PHE A 34 5.40 6.46 -9.11
CA PHE A 34 5.60 6.43 -10.55
C PHE A 34 5.01 5.15 -11.17
N VAL A 35 5.36 3.98 -10.61
CA VAL A 35 4.85 2.69 -11.10
C VAL A 35 3.36 2.52 -10.77
N LEU A 36 2.90 2.95 -9.60
CA LEU A 36 1.50 2.83 -9.20
C LEU A 36 0.56 3.64 -10.11
N THR A 37 1.02 4.81 -10.56
CA THR A 37 0.27 5.69 -11.47
C THR A 37 0.42 5.33 -12.94
N ASP A 38 1.18 4.30 -13.27
CA ASP A 38 1.31 3.81 -14.63
C ASP A 38 0.19 2.80 -14.93
N SER A 39 -0.59 3.06 -15.99
CA SER A 39 -1.68 2.19 -16.42
C SER A 39 -1.23 0.80 -16.84
N ASP A 40 0.05 0.61 -17.19
CA ASP A 40 0.59 -0.68 -17.65
C ASP A 40 1.09 -1.59 -16.50
N HIS A 41 1.14 -1.08 -15.26
CA HIS A 41 1.75 -1.78 -14.12
C HIS A 41 0.75 -2.18 -13.01
N LYS A 42 -0.52 -2.41 -13.38
CA LYS A 42 -1.63 -2.71 -12.43
C LYS A 42 -1.45 -4.03 -11.64
N ALA A 43 -0.75 -5.02 -12.19
CA ALA A 43 -0.53 -6.31 -11.54
C ALA A 43 0.22 -6.20 -10.19
N GLY A 44 0.99 -5.13 -10.00
CA GLY A 44 1.74 -4.85 -8.77
C GLY A 44 0.94 -4.14 -7.67
N PHE A 45 -0.32 -3.79 -7.91
CA PHE A 45 -1.10 -2.86 -7.08
C PHE A 45 -1.09 -3.23 -5.59
N LYS A 46 -1.35 -4.50 -5.25
CA LYS A 46 -1.38 -4.95 -3.85
C LYS A 46 -0.05 -4.69 -3.13
N SER A 47 1.07 -5.08 -3.76
CA SER A 47 2.40 -4.95 -3.17
C SER A 47 2.81 -3.48 -3.04
N GLN A 48 2.48 -2.66 -4.04
CA GLN A 48 2.70 -1.21 -4.02
C GLN A 48 1.87 -0.53 -2.92
N ALA A 49 0.58 -0.88 -2.80
CA ALA A 49 -0.30 -0.37 -1.76
C ALA A 49 0.21 -0.74 -0.35
N MET A 50 0.70 -1.97 -0.17
CA MET A 50 1.24 -2.43 1.11
C MET A 50 2.51 -1.66 1.49
N LEU A 51 3.40 -1.43 0.52
CA LEU A 51 4.61 -0.63 0.72
C LEU A 51 4.27 0.82 1.07
N LEU A 52 3.35 1.47 0.35
CA LEU A 52 2.92 2.83 0.68
C LEU A 52 2.27 2.88 2.06
N SER A 53 1.30 2.01 2.37
CA SER A 53 0.67 1.95 3.69
C SER A 53 1.73 1.87 4.80
N ARG A 54 2.75 1.03 4.62
CA ARG A 54 3.83 0.90 5.60
C ARG A 54 4.70 2.15 5.72
N MET A 55 5.02 2.80 4.61
CA MET A 55 5.75 4.07 4.59
C MET A 55 4.99 5.15 5.37
N PHE A 56 3.72 5.39 5.03
CA PHE A 56 2.89 6.37 5.73
C PHE A 56 2.72 6.03 7.22
N TYR A 57 2.56 4.75 7.57
CA TYR A 57 2.51 4.29 8.96
C TYR A 57 3.79 4.65 9.72
N PHE A 58 4.98 4.51 9.12
CA PHE A 58 6.23 4.86 9.80
C PHE A 58 6.33 6.33 10.21
N ILE A 59 5.76 7.22 9.39
CA ILE A 59 5.72 8.65 9.68
C ILE A 59 4.63 8.96 10.70
N GLU A 60 3.42 8.44 10.52
CA GLU A 60 2.29 8.73 11.41
C GLU A 60 2.50 8.18 12.83
N SER A 61 3.07 6.97 12.95
CA SER A 61 3.34 6.33 14.24
C SER A 61 4.60 6.86 14.94
N GLY A 62 5.41 7.69 14.27
CA GLY A 62 6.69 8.15 14.80
C GLY A 62 7.76 7.06 14.87
N LYS A 63 7.63 5.98 14.09
CA LYS A 63 8.69 4.96 13.93
C LYS A 63 9.95 5.54 13.29
N VAL A 64 9.78 6.52 12.39
CA VAL A 64 10.87 7.32 11.80
C VAL A 64 10.78 8.75 12.32
N GLN A 65 11.64 9.08 13.29
CA GLN A 65 11.61 10.37 14.00
C GLN A 65 12.56 11.40 13.40
N ASN A 66 13.69 10.95 12.85
CA ASN A 66 14.65 11.82 12.21
C ASN A 66 14.10 12.37 10.89
N PRO A 67 14.50 13.58 10.48
CA PRO A 67 14.08 14.16 9.20
C PRO A 67 14.35 13.23 8.02
N ILE A 68 13.30 12.91 7.25
CA ILE A 68 13.40 12.14 5.99
C ILE A 68 13.87 12.99 4.80
N TYR A 69 14.32 14.21 5.09
CA TYR A 69 14.64 15.26 4.13
C TYR A 69 15.93 15.96 4.53
N THR A 70 16.51 16.70 3.59
CA THR A 70 17.69 17.55 3.83
C THR A 70 17.29 19.00 4.11
N PRO A 71 18.14 19.80 4.79
CA PRO A 71 17.83 21.21 5.09
C PRO A 71 17.55 22.10 3.86
N GLU A 72 17.98 21.67 2.67
CA GLU A 72 17.71 22.34 1.40
C GLU A 72 16.29 22.07 0.88
N GLN A 73 15.66 20.98 1.32
CA GLN A 73 14.33 20.54 0.87
C GLN A 73 13.20 21.14 1.72
N ALA A 74 13.44 21.35 3.02
CA ALA A 74 12.46 21.96 3.91
C ALA A 74 13.14 22.69 5.09
N PRO A 75 12.48 23.73 5.66
CA PRO A 75 13.01 24.44 6.81
C PRO A 75 13.26 23.54 8.02
N LEU A 76 14.28 23.88 8.81
CA LEU A 76 14.54 23.23 10.09
C LEU A 76 13.30 23.32 11.01
N GLY A 77 12.91 22.18 11.58
CA GLY A 77 11.75 22.07 12.47
C GLY A 77 10.46 21.61 11.78
N THR A 78 10.45 21.47 10.45
CA THR A 78 9.31 20.88 9.72
C THR A 78 9.11 19.43 10.16
N SER A 79 7.90 19.01 10.52
CA SER A 79 7.68 17.60 10.86
C SER A 79 7.78 16.72 9.60
N ASN A 80 8.16 15.44 9.77
CA ASN A 80 8.14 14.49 8.65
C ASN A 80 6.77 14.37 7.99
N LYS A 81 5.69 14.48 8.78
CA LYS A 81 4.31 14.45 8.29
C LYS A 81 4.00 15.63 7.39
N GLU A 82 4.27 16.86 7.85
CA GLU A 82 4.04 18.08 7.07
C GLU A 82 4.85 18.04 5.77
N PHE A 83 6.14 17.72 5.85
CA PHE A 83 7.00 17.58 4.68
C PHE A 83 6.44 16.57 3.68
N LEU A 84 6.08 15.37 4.14
CA LEU A 84 5.60 14.30 3.27
C LEU A 84 4.24 14.64 2.64
N GLN A 85 3.35 15.31 3.36
CA GLN A 85 2.07 15.77 2.82
C GLN A 85 2.27 16.75 1.66
N GLU A 86 3.10 17.77 1.85
CA GLU A 86 3.42 18.74 0.80
C GLU A 86 4.14 18.09 -0.37
N TYR A 87 5.10 17.22 -0.07
CA TYR A 87 5.88 16.52 -1.09
C TYR A 87 5.00 15.68 -2.03
N VAL A 88 4.13 14.83 -1.47
CA VAL A 88 3.24 13.97 -2.26
C VAL A 88 2.19 14.79 -3.00
N ALA A 89 1.65 15.84 -2.37
CA ALA A 89 0.70 16.73 -3.04
C ALA A 89 1.34 17.39 -4.27
N ASN A 90 2.57 17.90 -4.13
CA ASN A 90 3.32 18.50 -5.24
C ASN A 90 3.68 17.47 -6.33
N LEU A 91 4.07 16.26 -5.95
CA LEU A 91 4.35 15.17 -6.89
C LEU A 91 3.12 14.87 -7.77
N LEU A 92 1.95 14.69 -7.14
CA LEU A 92 0.70 14.38 -7.84
C LEU A 92 0.19 15.57 -8.66
N GLN A 93 0.30 16.80 -8.16
CA GLN A 93 -0.08 17.99 -8.92
C GLN A 93 0.80 18.19 -10.16
N ASN A 94 2.04 17.70 -10.11
CA ASN A 94 2.95 17.69 -11.26
C ASN A 94 2.62 16.60 -12.27
N ALA A 95 2.26 15.40 -11.83
CA ALA A 95 1.84 14.31 -12.70
C ALA A 95 0.46 14.58 -13.35
N PHE A 96 -0.50 15.11 -12.58
CA PHE A 96 -1.90 15.22 -12.99
C PHE A 96 -2.39 16.67 -13.02
N LYS A 97 -1.96 17.43 -14.04
CA LYS A 97 -2.32 18.86 -14.19
C LYS A 97 -3.82 19.16 -14.26
N ASN A 98 -4.62 18.16 -14.60
CA ASN A 98 -6.09 18.28 -14.70
C ASN A 98 -6.82 18.01 -13.38
N LEU A 99 -6.12 17.52 -12.36
CA LEU A 99 -6.70 17.19 -11.07
C LEU A 99 -6.75 18.42 -10.18
N GLN A 100 -7.86 18.62 -9.47
CA GLN A 100 -8.00 19.78 -8.60
C GLN A 100 -7.11 19.64 -7.36
N GLU A 101 -6.45 20.72 -6.96
CA GLU A 101 -5.55 20.74 -5.80
C GLU A 101 -6.23 20.21 -4.52
N ILE A 102 -7.51 20.54 -4.32
CA ILE A 102 -8.27 20.07 -3.18
C ILE A 102 -8.49 18.55 -3.17
N GLN A 103 -8.67 17.94 -4.34
CA GLN A 103 -8.81 16.48 -4.48
C GLN A 103 -7.48 15.79 -4.13
N ILE A 104 -6.36 16.35 -4.57
CA ILE A 104 -5.02 15.84 -4.23
C ILE A 104 -4.78 15.94 -2.72
N LYS A 105 -5.06 17.09 -2.11
CA LYS A 105 -4.90 17.28 -0.65
C LYS A 105 -5.76 16.30 0.13
N GLN A 106 -7.02 16.10 -0.25
CA GLN A 106 -7.91 15.12 0.38
C GLN A 106 -7.39 13.69 0.24
N PHE A 107 -6.89 13.32 -0.94
CA PHE A 107 -6.27 12.02 -1.17
C PHE A 107 -5.07 11.80 -0.24
N VAL A 108 -4.15 12.76 -0.16
CA VAL A 108 -2.96 12.68 0.69
C VAL A 108 -3.32 12.58 2.17
N VAL A 109 -4.32 13.35 2.64
CA VAL A 109 -4.83 13.23 4.02
C VAL A 109 -5.36 11.82 4.28
N GLY A 110 -6.09 11.23 3.33
CA GLY A 110 -6.58 9.85 3.44
C GLY A 110 -5.47 8.80 3.52
N LEU A 111 -4.32 9.00 2.85
CA LEU A 111 -3.17 8.09 2.98
C LEU A 111 -2.65 8.02 4.42
N PHE A 112 -2.64 9.15 5.14
CA PHE A 112 -2.33 9.16 6.57
C PHE A 112 -3.49 8.63 7.42
N ALA A 113 -4.74 8.93 7.07
CA ALA A 113 -5.87 8.52 7.90
C ALA A 113 -6.13 7.01 7.91
N PHE A 114 -5.77 6.29 6.84
CA PHE A 114 -6.05 4.87 6.66
C PHE A 114 -4.83 3.97 6.78
N ASN A 115 -3.65 4.49 7.16
CA ASN A 115 -2.39 3.74 7.10
C ASN A 115 -2.32 2.51 8.03
N ASP A 116 -3.22 2.42 9.02
CA ASP A 116 -3.33 1.33 10.00
C ASP A 116 -4.32 0.22 9.59
N ASP A 117 -5.18 0.47 8.60
CA ASP A 117 -6.13 -0.48 8.03
C ASP A 117 -5.84 -0.66 6.53
N PHE A 118 -5.11 -1.73 6.21
CA PHE A 118 -4.69 -2.00 4.84
C PHE A 118 -5.85 -2.08 3.84
N ASN A 119 -7.03 -2.59 4.26
CA ASN A 119 -8.18 -2.68 3.36
C ASN A 119 -8.74 -1.30 3.03
N LYS A 120 -8.85 -0.41 4.03
CA LYS A 120 -9.24 0.99 3.80
C LYS A 120 -8.21 1.73 2.96
N PHE A 121 -6.92 1.58 3.28
CA PHE A 121 -5.84 2.21 2.53
C PHE A 121 -5.85 1.80 1.07
N LYS A 122 -5.90 0.49 0.80
CA LYS A 122 -5.95 -0.08 -0.55
C LYS A 122 -7.18 0.40 -1.32
N THR A 123 -8.34 0.43 -0.67
CA THR A 123 -9.58 0.92 -1.30
C THR A 123 -9.46 2.40 -1.66
N HIS A 124 -8.99 3.24 -0.73
CA HIS A 124 -8.75 4.66 -0.96
C HIS A 124 -7.76 4.90 -2.12
N LEU A 125 -6.69 4.11 -2.18
CA LEU A 125 -5.71 4.17 -3.26
C LEU A 125 -6.31 3.77 -4.61
N ARG A 126 -7.12 2.71 -4.63
CA ARG A 126 -7.81 2.24 -5.84
C ARG A 126 -8.79 3.28 -6.36
N ASP A 127 -9.62 3.84 -5.50
CA ASP A 127 -10.63 4.83 -5.87
C ASP A 127 -9.98 6.09 -6.45
N PHE A 128 -8.86 6.52 -5.86
CA PHE A 128 -8.04 7.59 -6.41
C PHE A 128 -7.55 7.24 -7.82
N LEU A 129 -6.93 6.07 -8.02
CA LEU A 129 -6.44 5.65 -9.33
C LEU A 129 -7.57 5.62 -10.36
N ILE A 130 -8.71 5.00 -10.05
CA ILE A 130 -9.87 4.95 -10.97
C ILE A 130 -10.39 6.34 -11.33
N SER A 131 -10.30 7.31 -10.40
CA SER A 131 -10.71 8.69 -10.68
C SER A 131 -9.80 9.41 -11.68
N LEU A 132 -8.57 8.91 -11.89
CA LEU A 132 -7.66 9.41 -12.92
C LEU A 132 -8.16 8.97 -14.30
N LYS A 133 -8.23 9.92 -15.26
CA LYS A 133 -8.71 9.63 -16.62
C LYS A 133 -7.95 8.50 -17.32
N GLU A 134 -6.68 8.33 -17.01
CA GLU A 134 -5.81 7.28 -17.56
C GLU A 134 -6.21 5.87 -17.09
N PHE A 135 -7.00 5.77 -16.01
CA PHE A 135 -7.47 4.54 -15.40
C PHE A 135 -8.98 4.32 -15.59
N SER A 136 -9.69 5.13 -16.38
CA SER A 136 -11.13 4.96 -16.60
C SER A 136 -11.50 3.77 -17.51
N GLY A 137 -10.57 2.83 -17.74
CA GLY A 137 -10.71 1.64 -18.57
C GLY A 137 -10.84 0.34 -17.76
N ASP A 138 -10.22 -0.75 -18.25
CA ASP A 138 -10.22 -2.04 -17.56
C ASP A 138 -9.42 -1.96 -16.25
N ASN A 139 -10.09 -2.23 -15.14
CA ASN A 139 -9.55 -2.16 -13.78
C ASN A 139 -9.55 -3.52 -13.08
N ALA A 140 -9.78 -4.62 -13.80
CA ALA A 140 -9.87 -5.97 -13.23
C ALA A 140 -8.64 -6.35 -12.38
N ASP A 141 -7.46 -5.88 -12.77
CA ASP A 141 -6.21 -6.16 -12.04
C ASP A 141 -6.16 -5.48 -10.66
N LEU A 142 -6.77 -4.30 -10.52
CA LEU A 142 -6.86 -3.61 -9.22
C LEU A 142 -7.71 -4.39 -8.20
N TYR A 143 -8.57 -5.31 -8.68
CA TYR A 143 -9.45 -6.17 -7.87
C TYR A 143 -9.00 -7.64 -7.84
N ALA A 144 -7.78 -7.96 -8.31
CA ALA A 144 -7.30 -9.33 -8.38
C ALA A 144 -7.30 -10.03 -7.00
N GLU A 145 -6.90 -9.31 -5.95
CA GLU A 145 -6.88 -9.85 -4.59
C GLU A 145 -8.29 -10.10 -4.03
N GLU A 146 -9.24 -9.17 -4.21
CA GLU A 146 -10.62 -9.38 -3.78
C GLU A 146 -11.23 -10.62 -4.44
N ARG A 147 -10.93 -10.83 -5.73
CA ARG A 147 -11.36 -12.04 -6.46
C ARG A 147 -10.73 -13.30 -5.90
N GLU A 148 -9.42 -13.27 -5.63
CA GLU A 148 -8.69 -14.41 -5.06
C GLU A 148 -9.20 -14.75 -3.65
N GLN A 149 -9.47 -13.74 -2.82
CA GLN A 149 -10.01 -13.92 -1.48
C GLN A 149 -11.43 -14.50 -1.53
N ALA A 150 -12.31 -13.94 -2.38
CA ALA A 150 -13.67 -14.45 -2.55
C ALA A 150 -13.67 -15.91 -3.04
N LEU A 151 -12.74 -16.28 -3.92
CA LEU A 151 -12.59 -17.66 -4.40
C LEU A 151 -12.13 -18.60 -3.28
N ARG A 152 -11.17 -18.17 -2.44
CA ARG A 152 -10.73 -18.92 -1.26
C ARG A 152 -11.88 -19.14 -0.28
N ASP A 153 -12.62 -18.08 0.04
CA ASP A 153 -13.73 -18.14 1.00
C ASP A 153 -14.88 -19.01 0.48
N ALA A 154 -15.19 -18.92 -0.82
CA ALA A 154 -16.17 -19.80 -1.46
C ALA A 154 -15.75 -21.28 -1.41
N LYS A 155 -14.47 -21.57 -1.69
CA LYS A 155 -13.92 -22.94 -1.64
C LYS A 155 -13.92 -23.50 -0.21
N ALA A 156 -13.61 -22.66 0.78
CA ALA A 156 -13.68 -23.05 2.19
C ALA A 156 -15.12 -23.33 2.62
N ALA A 157 -16.09 -22.50 2.21
CA ALA A 157 -17.50 -22.68 2.52
C ALA A 157 -18.10 -23.93 1.83
N GLU A 158 -17.69 -24.21 0.58
CA GLU A 158 -18.10 -25.43 -0.14
C GLU A 158 -17.54 -26.68 0.55
N ARG A 159 -16.27 -26.65 0.95
CA ARG A 159 -15.65 -27.75 1.73
C ARG A 159 -16.37 -27.97 3.05
N ASP A 160 -16.67 -26.92 3.82
CA ASP A 160 -17.41 -27.04 5.09
C ASP A 160 -18.81 -27.63 4.90
N ARG A 161 -19.51 -27.28 3.80
CA ARG A 161 -20.78 -27.91 3.44
C ARG A 161 -20.62 -29.39 3.07
N ALA A 162 -19.58 -29.72 2.30
CA ALA A 162 -19.30 -31.10 1.90
C ALA A 162 -18.93 -31.99 3.09
N MET A 163 -18.21 -31.48 4.09
CA MET A 163 -17.90 -32.20 5.35
C MET A 163 -19.16 -32.55 6.16
N ARG A 164 -20.20 -31.72 6.10
CA ARG A 164 -21.45 -31.95 6.85
C ARG A 164 -22.40 -32.94 6.18
N VAL A 165 -22.14 -33.37 4.94
CA VAL A 165 -23.00 -34.29 4.18
C VAL A 165 -22.19 -35.53 3.78
N GLY A 166 -22.48 -36.65 4.43
CA GLY A 166 -21.81 -37.93 4.17
C GLY A 166 -21.89 -38.35 2.69
N GLY A 167 -20.74 -38.64 2.09
CA GLY A 167 -20.61 -39.08 0.70
C GLY A 167 -20.26 -38.00 -0.33
N LEU A 168 -20.16 -36.72 0.06
CA LEU A 168 -19.76 -35.62 -0.84
C LEU A 168 -18.24 -35.39 -0.93
N LEU A 169 -17.46 -35.84 0.06
CA LEU A 169 -15.99 -35.82 0.01
C LEU A 169 -15.47 -37.19 -0.43
N LYS A 170 -14.44 -37.20 -1.29
CA LYS A 170 -13.75 -38.46 -1.59
C LYS A 170 -12.94 -38.89 -0.36
N PRO A 171 -12.82 -40.20 -0.07
CA PRO A 171 -12.04 -40.68 1.08
C PRO A 171 -10.61 -40.13 1.13
N SER A 172 -9.93 -40.03 -0.03
CA SER A 172 -8.57 -39.45 -0.15
C SER A 172 -8.47 -37.96 0.20
N GLU A 173 -9.60 -37.24 0.28
CA GLU A 173 -9.68 -35.83 0.67
C GLU A 173 -10.01 -35.66 2.15
N MET A 174 -10.46 -36.74 2.82
CA MET A 174 -10.68 -36.79 4.26
C MET A 174 -9.37 -37.09 5.01
N ASP A 175 -8.52 -37.95 4.45
CA ASP A 175 -7.27 -38.41 5.07
C ASP A 175 -6.20 -37.31 5.25
N GLN A 176 -6.33 -36.15 4.58
CA GLN A 176 -5.42 -35.00 4.79
C GLN A 176 -5.67 -34.26 6.12
N GLU A 177 -6.75 -34.57 6.85
CA GLU A 177 -7.04 -33.97 8.16
C GLU A 177 -6.39 -34.71 9.33
N ASP A 178 -6.10 -36.00 9.21
CA ASP A 178 -5.50 -36.78 10.31
C ASP A 178 -3.97 -36.53 10.46
N GLU A 179 -3.36 -35.77 9.55
CA GLU A 179 -1.92 -35.45 9.53
C GLU A 179 -1.57 -33.98 9.83
N LEU A 180 -2.54 -33.14 10.23
CA LEU A 180 -2.34 -31.73 10.64
C LEU A 180 -2.70 -31.48 12.11
#